data_AF-A0A2S5B044-F1
#
_entry.id   AF-A0A2S5B044-F1
#
_cell.length_a   1.000
_cell.length_b   1.000
_cell.length_c   1.000
_cell.angle_alpha   90.00
_cell.angle_beta   90.00
_cell.angle_gamma   90.00
#
_symmetry.space_group_name_H-M   'P 1'
#
loop_
_entity.id
_entity.type
_entity.pdbx_description
1 polymer ?
#
loop_
_entity_poly.entity_id
_entity_poly.type
_entity_poly.pdbx_seq_one_letter_code
_entity_poly.pdbx_strand_id
1 'polypeptide(L)'
;MLFKNILLPLSALAATAFGTPVALEKRNGTSTDMNGPTPPQLKWLYTANVLCPANLLPALLTPAGIRKEIPIIGGNFSGPGINGKFRDLGADWGTTDPRTGIFTADTRYNGVTDDGADLFFQTSGPKSPDGSLHLRIKIETGSEKYYFLNNVVAVGVLRNLGQDSKNVSTLRIDAFNFENDWSNTTFLNSTGW
;
A
#
# COMPACT_ATOMS: atom_id res chain seq x y z
N MET A 1 -51.04 -30.85 36.82
CA MET A 1 -49.88 -31.30 37.61
C MET A 1 -48.67 -30.52 37.11
N LEU A 2 -48.15 -29.51 37.83
CA LEU A 2 -47.20 -29.59 38.97
C LEU A 2 -45.83 -30.17 38.50
N PHE A 3 -44.65 -29.58 38.72
CA PHE A 3 -44.17 -28.84 39.88
C PHE A 3 -42.80 -28.12 39.65
N LYS A 4 -42.64 -26.98 40.36
CA LYS A 4 -41.48 -26.50 41.16
C LYS A 4 -40.14 -26.10 40.51
N ASN A 5 -39.87 -24.80 40.67
CA ASN A 5 -38.57 -24.23 41.05
C ASN A 5 -37.89 -25.03 42.17
N ILE A 6 -36.61 -25.36 41.99
CA ILE A 6 -35.70 -25.66 43.10
C ILE A 6 -34.41 -24.86 42.90
N LEU A 7 -34.21 -23.94 43.85
CA LEU A 7 -33.00 -23.20 44.15
C LEU A 7 -31.95 -24.16 44.70
N LEU A 8 -30.69 -24.06 44.28
CA LEU A 8 -29.55 -24.65 45.00
C LEU A 8 -28.52 -23.56 45.33
N PRO A 9 -27.84 -23.69 46.49
CA PRO A 9 -27.20 -22.56 47.17
C PRO A 9 -25.79 -22.29 46.65
N LEU A 10 -25.45 -21.01 46.75
CA LEU A 10 -24.12 -20.45 46.61
C LEU A 10 -23.25 -20.88 47.81
N SER A 11 -22.12 -21.54 47.57
CA SER A 11 -21.00 -21.52 48.53
C SER A 11 -19.64 -21.73 47.85
N ALA A 12 -18.88 -20.62 47.87
CA ALA A 12 -17.44 -20.44 47.99
C ALA A 12 -16.47 -21.47 47.36
N LEU A 13 -15.68 -21.00 46.40
CA LEU A 13 -14.27 -21.39 46.31
C LEU A 13 -13.37 -20.15 46.25
N ALA A 14 -12.58 -20.06 47.33
CA ALA A 14 -11.37 -19.32 47.62
C ALA A 14 -10.89 -18.22 46.65
N ALA A 15 -10.72 -17.03 47.24
CA ALA A 15 -9.89 -15.96 46.72
C ALA A 15 -8.43 -16.41 46.61
N THR A 16 -7.82 -16.21 45.44
CA THR A 16 -6.36 -16.17 45.28
C THR A 16 -5.98 -14.91 44.52
N ALA A 17 -5.36 -13.99 45.27
CA ALA A 17 -4.45 -12.92 44.85
C ALA A 17 -4.88 -12.06 43.65
N PHE A 18 -5.73 -11.06 43.89
CA PHE A 18 -5.63 -9.83 43.11
C PHE A 18 -4.32 -9.14 43.51
N GLY A 19 -3.38 -9.07 42.56
CA GLY A 19 -2.22 -8.19 42.67
C GLY A 19 -2.68 -6.78 43.05
N THR A 20 -1.82 -6.07 43.78
CA THR A 20 -2.05 -4.67 44.18
C THR A 20 -2.64 -3.86 43.03
N PRO A 21 -3.71 -3.07 43.24
CA PRO A 21 -4.19 -2.18 42.20
C PRO A 21 -3.02 -1.28 41.80
N VAL A 22 -2.58 -1.41 40.55
CA VAL A 22 -1.73 -0.39 39.94
C VAL A 22 -2.54 0.90 40.06
N ALA A 23 -2.03 1.85 40.85
CA ALA A 23 -2.63 3.16 40.92
C ALA A 23 -2.76 3.68 39.49
N LEU A 24 -3.98 3.96 39.06
CA LEU A 24 -4.22 4.68 37.82
C LEU A 24 -3.51 6.03 38.00
N GLU A 25 -2.32 6.17 37.42
CA GLU A 25 -1.60 7.42 37.45
C GLU A 25 -2.53 8.45 36.79
N LYS A 26 -2.96 9.45 37.56
CA LYS A 26 -3.73 10.57 37.02
C LYS A 26 -2.92 11.12 35.87
N ARG A 27 -3.40 10.94 34.63
CA ARG A 27 -2.89 11.68 33.47
C ARG A 27 -3.11 13.16 33.75
N ASN A 28 -2.15 13.81 34.40
CA ASN A 28 -2.04 15.26 34.49
C ASN A 28 -1.55 15.79 33.14
N GLY A 29 -2.38 15.60 32.12
CA GLY A 29 -2.12 16.04 30.76
C GLY A 29 -3.36 16.70 30.20
N THR A 30 -3.63 17.94 30.61
CA THR A 30 -4.40 18.87 29.79
C THR A 30 -3.54 19.23 28.58
N SER A 31 -3.38 18.29 27.63
CA SER A 31 -2.89 18.65 26.29
C SER A 31 -4.04 19.36 25.60
N THR A 32 -4.00 20.69 25.59
CA THR A 32 -4.91 21.55 24.83
C THR A 32 -4.45 21.73 23.38
N ASP A 33 -3.45 20.96 22.93
CA ASP A 33 -2.90 21.12 21.59
C ASP A 33 -3.79 20.43 20.56
N MET A 34 -4.79 21.18 20.09
CA MET A 34 -5.67 20.80 18.98
C MET A 34 -5.00 20.97 17.61
N ASN A 35 -3.74 21.44 17.54
CA ASN A 35 -3.05 21.62 16.26
C ASN A 35 -2.58 20.29 15.66
N GLY A 36 -2.59 19.21 16.46
CA GLY A 36 -2.14 17.88 16.04
C GLY A 36 -0.63 17.84 15.77
N PRO A 37 -0.10 16.65 15.44
CA PRO A 37 1.31 16.52 15.09
C PRO A 37 1.60 17.22 13.76
N THR A 38 2.82 17.74 13.59
CA THR A 38 3.30 18.19 12.29
C THR A 38 3.29 17.03 11.30
N PRO A 39 2.62 17.17 10.13
CA PRO A 39 2.61 16.12 9.13
C PRO A 39 4.03 15.82 8.62
N PRO A 40 4.32 14.56 8.29
CA PRO A 40 5.58 14.22 7.65
C PRO A 40 5.69 14.93 6.30
N GLN A 41 6.90 15.31 5.94
CA GLN A 41 7.21 15.83 4.62
C GLN A 41 7.50 14.68 3.66
N LEU A 42 7.13 14.87 2.39
CA LEU A 42 7.36 13.91 1.32
C LEU A 42 8.31 14.50 0.28
N LYS A 43 9.17 13.65 -0.29
CA LYS A 43 10.03 13.97 -1.42
C LYS A 43 9.65 13.16 -2.64
N TRP A 44 9.89 13.71 -3.82
CA TRP A 44 9.65 13.03 -5.10
C TRP A 44 10.64 11.86 -5.27
N LEU A 45 10.10 10.68 -5.54
CA LEU A 45 10.87 9.46 -5.74
C LEU A 45 11.04 9.18 -7.25
N TYR A 46 9.92 9.08 -7.98
CA TYR A 46 9.91 8.95 -9.43
C TYR A 46 8.54 9.33 -9.99
N THR A 47 8.47 9.58 -11.30
CA THR A 47 7.25 9.56 -12.09
C THR A 47 7.30 8.38 -13.04
N ALA A 48 6.20 7.62 -13.11
CA ALA A 48 6.05 6.49 -14.01
C ALA A 48 4.93 6.75 -15.02
N ASN A 49 5.09 6.29 -16.25
CA ASN A 49 4.05 6.17 -17.25
C ASN A 49 3.89 4.69 -17.59
N VAL A 50 2.82 4.07 -17.10
CA VAL A 50 2.52 2.65 -17.24
C VAL A 50 1.57 2.44 -18.41
N LEU A 51 1.85 1.45 -19.25
CA LEU A 51 1.05 1.14 -20.44
C LEU A 51 0.13 -0.06 -20.15
N CYS A 52 -1.17 0.17 -20.28
CA CYS A 52 -2.20 -0.81 -19.98
C CYS A 52 -3.16 -0.98 -21.16
N PRO A 53 -3.16 -2.11 -21.88
CA PRO A 53 -4.15 -2.39 -22.93
C PRO A 53 -5.54 -2.60 -22.33
N ALA A 54 -6.50 -2.95 -23.19
CA ALA A 54 -7.84 -3.32 -22.77
C ALA A 54 -7.83 -4.45 -21.71
N ASN A 55 -8.76 -4.35 -20.77
CA ASN A 55 -8.91 -5.34 -19.70
C ASN A 55 -9.18 -6.73 -20.28
N LEU A 56 -8.53 -7.76 -19.71
CA LEU A 56 -8.83 -9.15 -20.03
C LEU A 56 -10.12 -9.61 -19.35
N LEU A 57 -10.36 -9.11 -18.14
CA LEU A 57 -11.62 -9.23 -17.42
C LEU A 57 -12.18 -7.82 -17.18
N PRO A 58 -13.19 -7.37 -17.93
CA PRO A 58 -13.64 -5.98 -17.87
C PRO A 58 -14.49 -5.64 -16.65
N ALA A 59 -15.28 -6.60 -16.14
CA ALA A 59 -16.08 -6.51 -14.92
C ALA A 59 -16.77 -7.85 -14.61
N LEU A 60 -16.36 -8.54 -13.55
CA LEU A 60 -17.06 -9.72 -13.03
C LEU A 60 -17.42 -9.53 -11.56
N LEU A 61 -18.69 -9.70 -11.19
CA LEU A 61 -19.08 -9.70 -9.78
C LEU A 61 -18.50 -10.94 -9.08
N THR A 62 -17.72 -10.72 -8.04
CA THR A 62 -17.10 -11.76 -7.21
C THR A 62 -17.40 -11.50 -5.72
N PRO A 63 -17.12 -12.45 -4.81
CA PRO A 63 -17.23 -12.19 -3.37
C PRO A 63 -16.40 -11.00 -2.86
N ALA A 64 -15.31 -10.65 -3.55
CA ALA A 64 -14.44 -9.53 -3.21
C ALA A 64 -14.84 -8.20 -3.88
N GLY A 65 -15.95 -8.18 -4.63
CA GLY A 65 -16.39 -7.02 -5.42
C GLY A 65 -16.33 -7.27 -6.93
N ILE A 66 -16.53 -6.22 -7.73
CA ILE A 66 -16.49 -6.29 -9.19
C ILE A 66 -15.02 -6.29 -9.63
N ARG A 67 -14.51 -7.45 -10.06
CA ARG A 67 -13.11 -7.66 -10.47
C ARG A 67 -12.85 -7.12 -11.86
N LYS A 68 -11.66 -6.51 -12.02
CA LYS A 68 -11.02 -6.23 -13.30
C LYS A 68 -9.64 -6.86 -13.35
N GLU A 69 -9.21 -7.26 -14.54
CA GLU A 69 -7.85 -7.72 -14.81
C GLU A 69 -7.28 -6.87 -15.93
N ILE A 70 -6.29 -6.04 -15.61
CA ILE A 70 -5.72 -5.05 -16.50
C ILE A 70 -4.24 -5.40 -16.71
N PRO A 71 -3.83 -5.84 -17.91
CA PRO A 71 -2.43 -6.13 -18.17
C PRO A 71 -1.57 -4.87 -18.05
N ILE A 72 -0.31 -5.05 -17.64
CA ILE A 72 0.72 -4.01 -17.66
C ILE A 72 1.80 -4.49 -18.63
N ILE A 73 1.89 -3.83 -19.79
CA ILE A 73 2.71 -4.31 -20.92
C ILE A 73 4.01 -3.51 -21.11
N GLY A 74 4.28 -2.57 -20.21
CA GLY A 74 5.49 -1.77 -20.24
C GLY A 74 5.25 -0.34 -19.80
N GLY A 75 6.08 0.57 -20.31
CA GLY A 75 6.16 1.94 -19.87
C GLY A 75 7.54 2.31 -19.36
N ASN A 76 7.62 3.45 -18.67
CA ASN A 76 8.88 3.97 -18.12
C ASN A 76 8.68 4.58 -16.74
N PHE A 77 9.78 4.71 -16.01
CA PHE A 77 9.86 5.48 -14.78
C PHE A 77 11.14 6.32 -14.77
N SER A 78 11.06 7.53 -14.22
CA SER A 78 12.19 8.45 -14.10
C SER A 78 12.09 9.28 -12.82
N GLY A 79 13.23 9.50 -12.19
CA GLY A 79 13.35 10.19 -10.91
C GLY A 79 14.80 10.45 -10.53
N PRO A 80 15.04 11.09 -9.38
CA PRO A 80 16.40 11.36 -8.90
C PRO A 80 17.15 10.05 -8.64
N GLY A 81 18.15 9.76 -9.47
CA GLY A 81 18.99 8.55 -9.33
C GLY A 81 18.34 7.24 -9.79
N ILE A 82 17.11 7.26 -10.30
CA ILE A 82 16.38 6.08 -10.77
C ILE A 82 15.71 6.36 -12.11
N ASN A 83 16.10 5.62 -13.14
CA ASN A 83 15.48 5.69 -14.47
C ASN A 83 15.40 4.27 -15.03
N GLY A 84 14.34 3.97 -15.78
CA GLY A 84 14.17 2.65 -16.36
C GLY A 84 12.85 2.44 -17.08
N LYS A 85 12.60 1.17 -17.40
CA LYS A 85 11.44 0.71 -18.18
C LYS A 85 10.73 -0.44 -17.48
N PHE A 86 9.41 -0.49 -17.61
CA PHE A 86 8.66 -1.67 -17.18
C PHE A 86 8.75 -2.77 -18.23
N ARG A 87 8.81 -4.01 -17.76
CA ARG A 87 8.76 -5.21 -18.61
C ARG A 87 7.31 -5.47 -19.02
N ASP A 88 7.13 -6.21 -20.10
CA ASP A 88 5.83 -6.80 -20.47
C ASP A 88 5.53 -8.00 -19.56
N LEU A 89 5.40 -7.72 -18.27
CA LEU A 89 5.12 -8.69 -17.21
C LEU A 89 4.49 -7.98 -16.01
N GLY A 90 3.20 -8.22 -15.82
CA GLY A 90 2.45 -7.75 -14.68
C GLY A 90 0.99 -7.46 -15.02
N ALA A 91 0.21 -7.20 -13.97
CA ALA A 91 -1.19 -6.81 -14.11
C ALA A 91 -1.69 -6.08 -12.86
N ASP A 92 -2.86 -5.46 -13.02
CA ASP A 92 -3.74 -4.96 -11.96
C ASP A 92 -4.95 -5.89 -11.84
N TRP A 93 -5.14 -6.48 -10.66
CA TRP A 93 -6.35 -7.21 -10.29
C TRP A 93 -7.29 -6.30 -9.51
N GLY A 94 -7.61 -5.12 -10.02
CA GLY A 94 -8.39 -4.15 -9.25
C GLY A 94 -9.83 -4.61 -8.99
N THR A 95 -10.42 -4.09 -7.91
CA THR A 95 -11.80 -4.39 -7.51
C THR A 95 -12.60 -3.12 -7.29
N THR A 96 -13.83 -3.08 -7.80
CA THR A 96 -14.80 -2.05 -7.45
C THR A 96 -15.75 -2.58 -6.37
N ASP A 97 -15.88 -1.84 -5.28
CA ASP A 97 -16.89 -2.10 -4.26
C ASP A 97 -18.29 -1.80 -4.86
N PRO A 98 -19.20 -2.80 -4.95
CA PRO A 98 -20.53 -2.61 -5.54
C PRO A 98 -21.43 -1.67 -4.73
N ARG A 99 -21.13 -1.41 -3.46
CA ARG A 99 -21.95 -0.51 -2.62
C ARG A 99 -21.58 0.96 -2.79
N THR A 100 -20.29 1.24 -2.98
CA THR A 100 -19.77 2.62 -3.05
C THR A 100 -19.34 3.02 -4.47
N GLY A 101 -19.12 2.07 -5.36
CA GLY A 101 -18.55 2.30 -6.69
C GLY A 101 -17.05 2.63 -6.67
N ILE A 102 -16.38 2.57 -5.51
CA ILE A 102 -14.96 2.90 -5.38
C ILE A 102 -14.12 1.74 -5.93
N PHE A 103 -13.34 2.03 -6.97
CA PHE A 103 -12.32 1.12 -7.49
C PHE A 103 -11.06 1.17 -6.63
N THR A 104 -10.45 0.02 -6.38
CA THR A 104 -9.15 -0.11 -5.72
C THR A 104 -8.23 -0.94 -6.61
N ALA A 105 -7.05 -0.40 -6.94
CA ALA A 105 -6.00 -1.13 -7.65
C ALA A 105 -5.30 -2.14 -6.74
N ASP A 106 -4.84 -3.25 -7.33
CA ASP A 106 -3.98 -4.26 -6.70
C ASP A 106 -3.04 -4.85 -7.77
N THR A 107 -1.85 -4.29 -7.86
CA THR A 107 -0.93 -4.52 -8.98
C THR A 107 0.33 -5.24 -8.54
N ARG A 108 0.89 -6.04 -9.44
CA ARG A 108 2.25 -6.62 -9.35
C ARG A 108 2.88 -6.58 -10.74
N TYR A 109 4.07 -5.99 -10.86
CA TYR A 109 4.77 -5.83 -12.14
C TYR A 109 6.27 -5.64 -11.93
N ASN A 110 7.03 -5.71 -13.02
CA ASN A 110 8.49 -5.65 -12.99
C ASN A 110 9.04 -4.52 -13.87
N GLY A 111 10.17 -3.96 -13.44
CA GLY A 111 10.94 -3.00 -14.22
C GLY A 111 12.43 -3.31 -14.18
N VAL A 112 13.14 -2.72 -15.13
CA VAL A 112 14.60 -2.75 -15.20
C VAL A 112 15.09 -1.32 -15.30
N THR A 113 16.05 -0.96 -14.46
CA THR A 113 16.70 0.35 -14.54
C THR A 113 17.60 0.43 -15.77
N ASP A 114 17.93 1.64 -16.21
CA ASP A 114 18.78 1.86 -17.38
C ASP A 114 20.20 1.30 -17.19
N ASP A 115 20.64 1.11 -15.95
CA ASP A 115 21.91 0.46 -15.58
C ASP A 115 21.76 -1.02 -15.20
N GLY A 116 20.60 -1.62 -15.44
CA GLY A 116 20.40 -3.08 -15.46
C GLY A 116 19.93 -3.72 -14.15
N ALA A 117 19.51 -2.96 -13.14
CA ALA A 117 18.93 -3.51 -11.92
C ALA A 117 17.46 -3.90 -12.11
N ASP A 118 17.10 -5.13 -11.72
CA ASP A 118 15.71 -5.56 -11.68
C ASP A 118 14.99 -5.03 -10.43
N LEU A 119 13.76 -4.55 -10.66
CA LEU A 119 12.87 -4.02 -9.65
C LEU A 119 11.52 -4.74 -9.74
N PHE A 120 11.03 -5.21 -8.60
CA PHE A 120 9.63 -5.62 -8.45
C PHE A 120 8.83 -4.45 -7.86
N PHE A 121 7.63 -4.25 -8.36
CA PHE A 121 6.70 -3.24 -7.88
C PHE A 121 5.38 -3.90 -7.49
N GLN A 122 4.87 -3.51 -6.34
CA GLN A 122 3.50 -3.78 -5.94
C GLN A 122 2.83 -2.46 -5.57
N THR A 123 1.71 -2.14 -6.21
CA THR A 123 0.93 -0.94 -5.84
C THR A 123 -0.50 -1.29 -5.52
N SER A 124 -1.08 -0.61 -4.54
CA SER A 124 -2.51 -0.77 -4.23
C SER A 124 -3.11 0.52 -3.72
N GLY A 125 -4.35 0.81 -4.05
CA GLY A 125 -4.93 2.09 -3.66
C GLY A 125 -6.34 2.34 -4.16
N PRO A 126 -7.20 2.97 -3.34
CA PRO A 126 -8.54 3.33 -3.77
C PRO A 126 -8.51 4.57 -4.68
N LYS A 127 -9.55 4.70 -5.49
CA LYS A 127 -9.90 5.92 -6.20
C LYS A 127 -10.25 7.03 -5.20
N SER A 128 -9.66 8.20 -5.36
CA SER A 128 -9.95 9.41 -4.61
C SER A 128 -11.11 10.22 -5.23
N PRO A 129 -11.70 11.18 -4.48
CA PRO A 129 -12.82 11.99 -4.97
C PRO A 129 -12.54 12.78 -6.24
N ASP A 130 -11.28 13.18 -6.47
CA ASP A 130 -10.84 13.91 -7.67
C ASP A 130 -10.69 13.00 -8.91
N GLY A 131 -10.91 11.70 -8.76
CA GLY A 131 -10.84 10.73 -9.83
C GLY A 131 -9.48 10.06 -10.00
N SER A 132 -8.43 10.55 -9.32
CA SER A 132 -7.12 9.88 -9.26
C SER A 132 -7.17 8.64 -8.35
N LEU A 133 -6.07 7.89 -8.25
CA LEU A 133 -5.91 6.86 -7.21
C LEU A 133 -4.76 7.26 -6.29
N HIS A 134 -4.96 7.09 -4.99
CA HIS A 134 -3.90 7.21 -3.99
C HIS A 134 -3.34 5.82 -3.70
N LEU A 135 -2.12 5.58 -4.16
CA LEU A 135 -1.44 4.29 -4.10
C LEU A 135 -0.51 4.21 -2.89
N ARG A 136 -0.45 3.03 -2.30
CA ARG A 136 0.70 2.52 -1.53
C ARG A 136 1.61 1.82 -2.52
N ILE A 137 2.92 2.06 -2.41
CA ILE A 137 3.91 1.52 -3.34
C ILE A 137 4.95 0.76 -2.53
N LYS A 138 5.15 -0.51 -2.90
CA LYS A 138 6.26 -1.33 -2.44
C LYS A 138 7.20 -1.58 -3.62
N ILE A 139 8.49 -1.48 -3.35
CA ILE A 139 9.55 -1.76 -4.32
C ILE A 139 10.46 -2.82 -3.69
N GLU A 140 10.86 -3.81 -4.48
CA GLU A 140 11.84 -4.80 -4.05
C GLU A 140 12.96 -4.93 -5.09
N THR A 141 14.20 -5.09 -4.61
CA THR A 141 15.35 -5.31 -5.47
C THR A 141 16.50 -5.97 -4.72
N GLY A 142 17.26 -6.81 -5.44
CA GLY A 142 18.54 -7.34 -4.97
C GLY A 142 19.74 -6.45 -5.32
N SER A 143 19.55 -5.32 -6.02
CA SER A 143 20.66 -4.45 -6.39
C SER A 143 21.17 -3.66 -5.19
N GLU A 144 22.47 -3.78 -4.89
CA GLU A 144 23.12 -3.02 -3.81
C GLU A 144 22.95 -1.51 -3.99
N LYS A 145 23.05 -1.02 -5.23
CA LYS A 145 22.89 0.41 -5.56
C LYS A 145 21.50 0.94 -5.19
N TYR A 146 20.48 0.10 -5.36
CA TYR A 146 19.08 0.46 -5.17
C TYR A 146 18.47 -0.14 -3.90
N TYR A 147 19.28 -0.76 -3.03
CA TYR A 147 18.80 -1.57 -1.91
C TYR A 147 17.99 -0.77 -0.90
N PHE A 148 18.21 0.54 -0.83
CA PHE A 148 17.45 1.45 0.04
C PHE A 148 15.95 1.45 -0.29
N LEU A 149 15.57 1.17 -1.55
CA LEU A 149 14.18 1.09 -1.99
C LEU A 149 13.39 -0.01 -1.28
N ASN A 150 14.06 -1.06 -0.79
CA ASN A 150 13.40 -2.10 0.01
C ASN A 150 12.85 -1.56 1.34
N ASN A 151 13.32 -0.39 1.80
CA ASN A 151 13.02 0.17 3.12
C ASN A 151 12.28 1.51 3.08
N VAL A 152 11.95 2.05 1.90
CA VAL A 152 11.18 3.29 1.81
C VAL A 152 9.69 3.02 2.01
N VAL A 153 8.97 3.98 2.60
CA VAL A 153 7.51 3.96 2.64
C VAL A 153 7.00 4.92 1.57
N ALA A 154 6.57 4.36 0.44
CA ALA A 154 6.17 5.16 -0.71
C ALA A 154 4.65 5.21 -0.90
N VAL A 155 4.18 6.40 -1.28
CA VAL A 155 2.82 6.68 -1.74
C VAL A 155 2.87 7.20 -3.18
N GLY A 156 1.76 7.12 -3.90
CA GLY A 156 1.69 7.68 -5.25
C GLY A 156 0.33 8.21 -5.61
N VAL A 157 0.30 9.13 -6.57
CA VAL A 157 -0.93 9.64 -7.17
C VAL A 157 -0.98 9.18 -8.62
N LEU A 158 -1.95 8.32 -8.93
CA LEU A 158 -2.17 7.78 -10.27
C LEU A 158 -3.24 8.56 -11.02
N ARG A 159 -2.93 8.99 -12.24
CA ARG A 159 -3.85 9.64 -13.17
C ARG A 159 -3.87 8.90 -14.50
N ASN A 160 -5.06 8.75 -15.09
CA ASN A 160 -5.18 8.24 -16.46
C ASN A 160 -4.98 9.41 -17.44
N LEU A 161 -3.98 9.32 -18.32
CA LEU A 161 -3.66 10.34 -19.32
C LEU A 161 -4.42 10.17 -20.64
N GLY A 162 -5.24 9.13 -20.74
CA GLY A 162 -5.98 8.78 -21.95
C GLY A 162 -5.47 7.49 -22.59
N GLN A 163 -6.06 7.19 -23.75
CA GLN A 163 -5.77 6.01 -24.55
C GLN A 163 -5.21 6.41 -25.91
N ASP A 164 -4.31 5.59 -26.46
CA ASP A 164 -3.85 5.73 -27.83
C ASP A 164 -4.83 5.11 -28.85
N SER A 165 -4.49 5.17 -30.14
CA SER A 165 -5.30 4.60 -31.22
C SER A 165 -5.42 3.06 -31.20
N LYS A 166 -4.65 2.39 -30.34
CA LYS A 166 -4.67 0.95 -30.12
C LYS A 166 -5.40 0.56 -28.83
N ASN A 167 -6.12 1.50 -28.21
CA ASN A 167 -6.79 1.35 -26.92
C ASN A 167 -5.84 1.01 -25.77
N VAL A 168 -4.58 1.43 -25.85
CA VAL A 168 -3.62 1.32 -24.74
C VAL A 168 -3.70 2.59 -23.89
N SER A 169 -4.11 2.42 -22.64
CA SER A 169 -4.16 3.49 -21.65
C SER A 169 -2.76 3.81 -21.14
N THR A 170 -2.47 5.10 -20.97
CA THR A 170 -1.26 5.54 -20.24
C THR A 170 -1.66 5.99 -18.84
N LEU A 171 -1.20 5.26 -17.82
CA LEU A 171 -1.41 5.61 -16.42
C LEU A 171 -0.15 6.28 -15.88
N ARG A 172 -0.24 7.55 -15.51
CA ARG A 172 0.85 8.28 -14.87
C ARG A 172 0.78 8.10 -13.37
N ILE A 173 1.88 7.73 -12.73
CA ILE A 173 2.02 7.64 -11.27
C ILE A 173 3.13 8.60 -10.86
N ASP A 174 2.80 9.61 -10.05
CA ASP A 174 3.80 10.43 -9.37
C ASP A 174 4.02 9.85 -7.97
N ALA A 175 5.18 9.26 -7.73
CA ALA A 175 5.54 8.55 -6.50
C ALA A 175 6.37 9.43 -5.57
N PHE A 176 6.09 9.32 -4.28
CA PHE A 176 6.72 10.08 -3.21
C PHE A 176 7.04 9.15 -2.04
N ASN A 177 8.10 9.44 -1.32
CA ASN A 177 8.42 8.79 -0.05
C ASN A 177 8.74 9.84 1.01
N PHE A 178 8.93 9.43 2.27
CA PHE A 178 9.20 10.40 3.33
C PHE A 178 10.51 11.14 3.07
N GLU A 179 10.56 12.43 3.39
CA GLU A 179 11.74 13.24 3.14
C GLU A 179 12.99 12.67 3.86
N ASN A 180 12.79 12.19 5.09
CA ASN A 180 13.80 11.58 5.95
C ASN A 180 13.95 10.06 5.79
N ASP A 181 13.34 9.44 4.77
CA ASP A 181 13.59 8.03 4.44
C ASP A 181 15.02 7.80 3.94
N TRP A 182 15.41 6.52 3.95
CA TRP A 182 16.64 5.99 3.40
C TRP A 182 16.97 6.55 2.01
N SER A 183 18.22 7.00 1.83
CA SER A 183 18.81 7.37 0.54
C SER A 183 19.94 6.42 0.12
N ASN A 184 20.37 5.54 1.02
CA ASN A 184 21.35 4.49 0.81
C ASN A 184 21.07 3.32 1.77
N THR A 185 21.82 2.24 1.64
CA THR A 185 21.79 1.11 2.58
C THR A 185 23.20 0.84 3.07
N THR A 186 23.33 0.67 4.39
CA THR A 186 24.58 0.17 5.01
C THR A 186 24.39 -1.31 5.31
N PHE A 187 25.19 -2.15 4.68
CA PHE A 187 25.16 -3.60 4.91
C PHE A 187 25.98 -3.95 6.16
N LEU A 188 25.46 -4.87 6.98
CA LEU A 188 26.10 -5.27 8.23
C LEU A 188 27.41 -6.05 8.00
N ASN A 189 27.49 -6.81 6.90
CA ASN A 189 28.66 -7.60 6.52
C ASN A 189 29.06 -7.27 5.06
N SER A 190 30.36 -7.34 4.74
CA SER A 190 30.88 -7.11 3.39
C SER A 190 30.55 -8.23 2.38
N THR A 191 29.71 -9.19 2.75
CA THR A 191 29.35 -10.35 1.91
C THR A 191 28.15 -10.11 1.00
N GLY A 192 27.36 -9.04 1.22
CA GLY A 192 26.16 -8.77 0.43
C GLY A 192 25.05 -9.83 0.54
N TRP A 193 25.22 -10.81 1.44
CA TRP A 193 24.32 -11.91 1.81
C TRP A 193 24.55 -12.27 3.27
#